data_AF-A0A328D293-F1
#
_entry.id   AF-A0A328D293-F1
#
_cell.length_a   1.000
_cell.length_b   1.000
_cell.length_c   1.000
_cell.angle_alpha   90.00
_cell.angle_beta   90.00
_cell.angle_gamma   90.00
#
_symmetry.space_group_name_H-M   'P 1'
#
loop_
_entity.id
_entity.type
_entity.pdbx_description
1 polymer ?
#
loop_
_entity_poly.entity_id
_entity_poly.type
_entity_poly.pdbx_seq_one_letter_code
_entity_poly.pdbx_strand_id
1 'polypeptide(L)'
;MDKLTTDDKKKLSLNAKALNVLFCALGQDEFARVSSCKSAKEAWKFPEATHEGDKDTKATKIALGTSEYENIKMKAGESVQDMNK
;
A
#
# COMPACT_ATOMS: atom_id res chain seq x y z
N MET A 1 -2.33 7.18 39.39
CA MET A 1 -1.62 7.51 38.14
C MET A 1 -0.86 6.26 37.73
N ASP A 2 -1.31 5.59 36.67
CA ASP A 2 -0.57 4.46 36.10
C ASP A 2 0.81 4.95 35.65
N LYS A 3 1.86 4.33 36.20
CA LYS A 3 3.24 4.65 35.83
C LYS A 3 3.53 3.98 34.50
N LEU A 4 3.88 4.78 33.50
CA LEU A 4 4.34 4.31 32.20
C LEU A 4 5.58 3.41 32.38
N THR A 5 5.51 2.18 31.87
CA THR A 5 6.60 1.20 32.02
C THR A 5 7.81 1.59 31.15
N THR A 6 8.97 0.98 31.42
CA THR A 6 10.16 1.15 30.57
C THR A 6 9.89 0.72 29.13
N ASP A 7 9.11 -0.35 28.94
CA ASP A 7 8.76 -0.85 27.62
C ASP A 7 7.83 0.10 26.87
N ASP A 8 6.87 0.72 27.56
CA ASP A 8 6.00 1.71 26.94
C ASP A 8 6.78 2.95 26.48
N LYS A 9 7.74 3.42 27.28
CA LYS A 9 8.66 4.51 26.88
C LYS A 9 9.46 4.14 25.63
N LYS A 10 9.95 2.89 25.57
CA LYS A 10 10.69 2.38 24.40
C LYS A 10 9.80 2.36 23.14
N LYS A 11 8.55 1.87 23.26
CA LYS A 11 7.58 1.85 22.16
C LYS A 11 7.25 3.25 21.66
N LEU A 12 7.03 4.21 22.56
CA LEU A 12 6.77 5.60 22.20
C LEU A 12 7.96 6.22 21.45
N SER A 13 9.19 5.96 21.91
CA SER A 13 10.41 6.44 21.24
C SER A 13 10.55 5.85 19.83
N LEU A 14 10.31 4.54 19.67
CA LEU A 14 10.35 3.89 18.36
C LEU A 14 9.27 4.44 17.42
N ASN A 15 8.06 4.66 17.94
CA ASN A 15 6.97 5.25 17.18
C ASN A 15 7.30 6.67 16.71
N ALA A 16 7.87 7.52 17.58
CA ALA A 16 8.28 8.86 17.22
C ALA A 16 9.38 8.87 16.15
N LYS A 17 10.37 7.97 16.25
CA LYS A 17 11.41 7.81 15.23
C LYS A 17 10.82 7.37 13.88
N ALA A 18 9.92 6.39 13.88
CA ALA A 18 9.28 5.91 12.67
C ALA A 18 8.40 7.00 12.02
N LEU A 19 7.62 7.75 12.80
CA LEU A 19 6.87 8.90 12.31
C LEU A 19 7.77 9.95 11.67
N ASN A 20 8.91 10.26 12.31
CA ASN A 20 9.86 11.23 11.75
C ASN A 20 10.40 10.76 10.38
N VAL A 21 10.80 9.49 10.27
CA VAL A 21 11.27 8.92 8.99
C VAL A 21 10.18 8.99 7.92
N LEU A 22 8.96 8.61 8.26
CA LEU A 22 7.81 8.68 7.34
C LEU A 22 7.57 10.12 6.87
N PHE A 23 7.48 11.07 7.81
CA PHE A 23 7.21 12.46 7.49
C PHE A 23 8.31 13.12 6.66
N CYS A 24 9.57 12.74 6.86
CA CYS A 24 10.68 13.21 6.02
C CYS A 24 10.67 12.61 4.61
N ALA A 25 10.10 11.41 4.43
CA ALA A 25 10.06 10.74 3.14
C ALA A 25 8.89 11.19 2.25
N LEU A 26 7.84 11.78 2.85
CA LEU A 26 6.62 12.18 2.14
C LEU A 26 6.73 13.57 1.52
N GLY A 27 6.10 13.75 0.36
CA GLY A 27 5.88 15.07 -0.25
C GLY A 27 4.89 15.91 0.57
N GLN A 28 4.80 17.21 0.27
CA GLN A 28 3.97 18.16 1.03
C GLN A 28 2.49 17.74 1.11
N ASP A 29 1.91 17.28 0.00
CA ASP A 29 0.50 16.87 -0.05
C ASP A 29 0.23 15.57 0.71
N GLU A 30 1.14 14.59 0.60
CA GLU A 30 1.01 13.32 1.31
C GLU A 30 1.24 13.52 2.81
N PHE A 31 2.23 14.33 3.19
CA PHE A 31 2.49 14.72 4.56
C PHE A 31 1.27 15.41 5.20
N ALA A 32 0.66 16.38 4.50
CA ALA A 32 -0.51 17.10 4.99
C ALA A 32 -1.65 16.15 5.40
N ARG A 33 -1.83 15.04 4.68
CA ARG A 33 -2.88 14.03 4.94
C ARG A 33 -2.59 13.13 6.16
N VAL A 34 -1.32 12.93 6.52
CA VAL A 34 -0.91 12.04 7.61
C VAL A 34 -0.33 12.75 8.83
N SER A 35 -0.20 14.08 8.77
CA SER A 35 0.45 14.89 9.81
C SER A 35 -0.22 14.80 11.20
N SER A 36 -1.51 14.45 11.25
CA SER A 36 -2.25 14.25 12.51
C SER A 36 -2.21 12.81 13.05
N CYS A 37 -1.57 11.88 12.35
CA CYS A 37 -1.48 10.48 12.78
C CYS A 37 -0.65 10.36 14.07
N LYS A 38 -1.15 9.58 15.04
CA LYS A 38 -0.49 9.41 16.34
C LYS A 38 0.48 8.24 16.34
N SER A 39 0.31 7.30 15.41
CA SER A 39 1.20 6.17 15.24
C SER A 39 1.80 6.09 13.84
N ALA A 40 3.04 5.61 13.75
CA ALA A 40 3.68 5.33 12.47
C ALA A 40 2.87 4.34 11.62
N LYS A 41 2.18 3.40 12.29
CA LYS A 41 1.27 2.45 11.62
C LYS A 41 0.10 3.17 10.93
N GLU A 42 -0.49 4.17 11.56
CA GLU A 42 -1.56 4.96 10.94
C GLU A 42 -1.03 5.79 9.77
N ALA A 43 0.11 6.46 9.96
CA ALA A 43 0.73 7.26 8.90
C ALA A 43 1.12 6.41 7.69
N TRP A 44 1.61 5.18 7.90
CA TRP A 44 2.02 4.25 6.83
C TRP A 44 0.86 3.72 5.97
N LYS A 45 -0.34 3.57 6.54
CA LYS A 45 -1.49 3.03 5.80
C LYS A 45 -1.90 3.87 4.60
N PHE A 46 -1.70 5.19 4.66
CA PHE A 46 -2.09 6.07 3.56
C PHE A 46 -1.20 5.91 2.33
N PRO A 47 0.14 5.98 2.43
CA PRO A 47 1.03 5.66 1.31
C PRO A 47 0.87 4.22 0.82
N GLU A 48 0.75 3.25 1.74
CA GLU A 48 0.51 1.83 1.40
C GLU A 48 -0.72 1.66 0.51
N ALA A 49 -1.86 2.24 0.91
CA ALA A 49 -3.09 2.16 0.13
C ALA A 49 -2.99 2.91 -1.22
N THR A 50 -2.31 4.06 -1.24
CA THR A 50 -2.22 4.90 -2.45
C THR A 50 -1.30 4.27 -3.50
N HIS A 51 -0.18 3.67 -3.07
CA HIS A 51 0.84 3.18 -4.00
C HIS A 51 0.67 1.70 -4.33
N GLU A 52 0.29 0.87 -3.36
CA GLU A 52 0.07 -0.56 -3.61
C GLU A 52 -1.39 -0.90 -3.96
N GLY A 53 -2.32 -0.02 -3.62
CA GLY A 53 -3.75 -0.32 -3.59
C GLY A 53 -4.16 -1.03 -2.30
N ASP A 54 -5.38 -0.75 -1.84
CA ASP A 54 -6.00 -1.54 -0.78
C ASP A 54 -6.34 -2.97 -1.25
N LYS A 55 -6.79 -3.81 -0.32
CA LYS A 55 -7.14 -5.21 -0.60
C LYS A 55 -8.21 -5.35 -1.69
N ASP A 56 -9.18 -4.45 -1.72
CA ASP A 56 -10.31 -4.51 -2.64
C ASP A 56 -9.86 -4.09 -4.06
N THR A 57 -8.99 -3.07 -4.14
CA THR A 57 -8.32 -2.65 -5.38
C THR A 57 -7.44 -3.78 -5.93
N LYS A 58 -6.66 -4.44 -5.08
CA LYS A 58 -5.83 -5.60 -5.46
C LYS A 58 -6.71 -6.75 -5.97
N ALA A 59 -7.80 -7.07 -5.27
CA ALA A 59 -8.75 -8.11 -5.69
C ALA A 59 -9.43 -7.77 -7.03
N THR A 60 -9.83 -6.51 -7.21
CA THR A 60 -10.46 -6.03 -8.45
C THR A 60 -9.51 -6.14 -9.64
N LYS A 61 -8.23 -5.76 -9.48
CA LYS A 61 -7.20 -5.91 -10.51
C LYS A 61 -7.01 -7.37 -10.92
N ILE A 62 -7.03 -8.30 -9.96
CA ILE A 62 -6.94 -9.74 -10.23
C ILE A 62 -8.16 -10.20 -11.02
N ALA A 63 -9.38 -9.88 -10.55
CA ALA A 63 -10.61 -10.29 -11.22
C ALA A 63 -10.69 -9.75 -12.66
N LEU A 64 -10.28 -8.51 -12.88
CA LEU A 64 -10.19 -7.91 -14.21
C LEU A 64 -9.20 -8.69 -15.10
N GLY A 65 -7.99 -8.93 -14.61
CA GLY A 65 -6.97 -9.66 -15.38
C GLY A 65 -7.39 -11.11 -15.69
N THR A 66 -8.07 -11.79 -14.76
CA THR A 66 -8.66 -13.12 -15.00
C THR A 66 -9.71 -13.06 -16.11
N SER A 67 -10.62 -12.08 -16.05
CA SER A 67 -11.65 -11.91 -17.08
C SER A 67 -11.06 -11.57 -18.45
N GLU A 68 -10.05 -10.70 -18.50
CA GLU A 68 -9.34 -10.37 -19.74
C GLU A 68 -8.68 -11.61 -20.32
N TYR A 69 -7.98 -12.39 -19.49
CA TYR A 69 -7.31 -13.64 -19.90
C TYR A 69 -8.31 -14.69 -20.44
N GLU A 70 -9.44 -14.90 -19.76
CA GLU A 70 -10.50 -15.82 -20.22
C GLU A 70 -11.13 -15.39 -21.55
N ASN A 71 -11.12 -14.08 -21.83
CA ASN A 71 -11.64 -13.52 -23.08
C ASN A 71 -10.62 -13.51 -24.22
N ILE A 72 -9.35 -13.87 -23.98
CA ILE A 72 -8.36 -14.03 -25.04
C ILE A 72 -8.78 -15.19 -25.94
N LYS A 73 -8.90 -14.92 -27.24
CA LYS A 73 -9.24 -15.90 -28.25
C LYS A 73 -8.34 -15.72 -29.46
N MET A 74 -7.94 -16.84 -30.06
CA MET A 74 -7.22 -16.83 -31.33
C MET A 74 -8.08 -16.21 -32.42
N LYS A 75 -7.48 -15.33 -33.21
CA LYS A 75 -8.09 -14.78 -34.43
C LYS A 75 -8.12 -15.84 -35.53
N ALA A 76 -9.01 -15.66 -36.50
CA ALA A 76 -9.06 -16.56 -37.66
C ALA A 76 -7.75 -16.50 -38.45
N GLY A 77 -7.07 -17.64 -38.60
CA GLY A 77 -5.79 -17.75 -39.29
C GLY A 77 -4.56 -17.40 -38.44
N GLU A 78 -4.73 -17.05 -37.16
CA GLU A 78 -3.62 -16.87 -36.22
C GLU A 78 -3.01 -18.23 -35.85
N SER A 79 -1.67 -18.34 -35.86
CA SER A 79 -1.00 -19.54 -35.39
C SER A 79 -0.85 -19.51 -33.86
N VAL A 80 -0.69 -20.67 -33.22
CA VAL A 80 -0.42 -20.74 -31.76
C VAL A 80 0.87 -20.01 -31.38
N GLN A 81 1.87 -20.01 -32.26
CA GLN A 81 3.11 -19.26 -32.05
C GLN A 81 2.89 -17.75 -32.12
N ASP A 82 1.92 -17.28 -32.90
CA ASP A 82 1.62 -15.85 -33.01
C ASP A 82 0.78 -15.34 -31.83
N MET A 83 -0.11 -16.17 -31.27
CA MET A 83 -0.87 -15.82 -30.07
C MET A 83 0.02 -15.76 -28.80
N ASN A 84 1.09 -16.55 -28.75
CA ASN A 84 1.99 -16.64 -27.59
C ASN A 84 3.17 -15.63 -27.62
N LYS A 85 3.17 -14.67 -28.55
CA LYS A 85 4.15 -13.57 -28.61
C LYS A 85 3.73 -12.41 -27.72
#